data_AF-A0A6I2G011-F1
#
_entry.id   AF-A0A6I2G011-F1
#
_cell.length_a   1.000
_cell.length_b   1.000
_cell.length_c   1.000
_cell.angle_alpha   90.00
_cell.angle_beta   90.00
_cell.angle_gamma   90.00
#
_symmetry.space_group_name_H-M   'P 1'
#
loop_
_entity.id
_entity.type
_entity.pdbx_description
1 polymer ?
#
loop_
_entity_poly.entity_id
_entity_poly.type
_entity_poly.pdbx_seq_one_letter_code
_entity_poly.pdbx_strand_id
1 'polypeptide(L)'
;MSLDVPSALLERAEAGEVSDAEFVECVRTSLPYAYEVVSRVAADLHSGTEEYADNVIPPPDEVARGQLLRAMASDAIRGGLERHFGVKLAFQNCHRVAAFPLASVGGNTYSTFISTRAQLLNQSPELRNC
;
A
#
# COMPACT_ATOMS: atom_id res chain seq x y z
N MET A 1 -0.97 -12.03 -8.48
CA MET A 1 -1.36 -12.68 -7.20
C MET A 1 -2.84 -12.41 -6.96
N SER A 2 -3.64 -13.45 -6.73
CA SER A 2 -5.07 -13.33 -6.38
C SER A 2 -5.23 -13.16 -4.86
N LEU A 3 -6.40 -12.69 -4.44
CA LEU A 3 -6.83 -12.86 -3.05
C LEU A 3 -7.28 -14.32 -2.86
N ASP A 4 -7.00 -14.89 -1.71
CA ASP A 4 -7.60 -16.12 -1.23
C ASP A 4 -8.89 -15.74 -0.48
N VAL A 5 -10.01 -15.80 -1.20
CA VAL A 5 -11.31 -15.28 -0.73
C VAL A 5 -12.13 -16.44 -0.16
N PRO A 6 -12.50 -16.41 1.13
CA PRO A 6 -13.40 -17.42 1.69
C PRO A 6 -14.74 -17.45 0.95
N SER A 7 -15.28 -18.64 0.66
CA SER A 7 -16.54 -18.78 -0.09
C SER A 7 -17.69 -17.99 0.52
N ALA A 8 -17.82 -17.99 1.86
CA ALA A 8 -18.86 -17.24 2.55
C ALA A 8 -18.72 -15.72 2.37
N LEU A 9 -17.51 -15.20 2.19
CA LEU A 9 -17.29 -13.78 1.90
C LEU A 9 -17.67 -13.47 0.44
N LEU A 10 -17.37 -14.38 -0.48
CA LEU A 10 -17.74 -14.27 -1.88
C LEU A 10 -19.26 -14.29 -2.07
N GLU A 11 -19.97 -15.24 -1.46
CA GLU A 11 -21.44 -15.34 -1.50
C GLU A 11 -22.11 -14.05 -0.99
N ARG A 12 -21.52 -13.42 0.04
CA ARG A 12 -22.01 -12.14 0.55
C ARG A 12 -21.73 -10.97 -0.38
N ALA A 13 -20.58 -10.95 -1.03
CA ALA A 13 -20.25 -9.95 -2.05
C ALA A 13 -21.19 -10.06 -3.28
N GLU A 14 -21.62 -11.27 -3.63
CA GLU A 14 -22.64 -11.49 -4.66
C GLU A 14 -24.02 -11.00 -4.23
N ALA A 15 -24.35 -11.09 -2.94
CA ALA A 15 -25.61 -10.64 -2.38
C ALA A 15 -25.68 -9.13 -2.10
N GLY A 16 -24.54 -8.43 -2.04
CA GLY A 16 -24.50 -6.99 -1.78
C GLY A 16 -23.15 -6.48 -1.27
N GLU A 17 -23.18 -5.34 -0.59
CA GLU A 17 -21.97 -4.68 -0.09
C GLU A 17 -21.31 -5.47 1.06
N VAL A 18 -19.98 -5.50 1.04
CA VAL A 18 -19.12 -6.07 2.08
C VAL A 18 -18.46 -4.94 2.84
N SER A 19 -18.32 -5.08 4.15
CA SER A 19 -17.69 -4.02 4.96
C SER A 19 -16.19 -3.92 4.68
N ASP A 20 -15.63 -2.72 4.88
CA ASP A 20 -14.18 -2.51 4.79
C ASP A 20 -13.40 -3.44 5.73
N ALA A 21 -13.92 -3.72 6.93
CA ALA A 21 -13.25 -4.59 7.90
C ALA A 21 -13.09 -6.02 7.35
N GLU A 22 -14.13 -6.56 6.72
CA GLU A 22 -14.11 -7.92 6.16
C GLU A 22 -13.25 -7.99 4.89
N PHE A 23 -13.31 -6.96 4.07
CA PHE A 23 -12.46 -6.84 2.90
C PHE A 23 -10.98 -6.75 3.29
N VAL A 24 -10.65 -5.91 4.28
CA VAL A 24 -9.27 -5.75 4.78
C VAL A 24 -8.77 -7.02 5.45
N GLU A 25 -9.62 -7.76 6.16
CA GLU A 25 -9.24 -9.05 6.74
C GLU A 25 -8.90 -10.10 5.66
N CYS A 26 -9.66 -10.13 4.55
CA CYS A 26 -9.33 -10.96 3.40
C CYS A 26 -7.99 -10.53 2.76
N VAL A 27 -7.74 -9.23 2.62
CA VAL A 27 -6.46 -8.68 2.14
C VAL A 27 -5.31 -9.07 3.06
N ARG A 28 -5.49 -8.93 4.38
CA ARG A 28 -4.48 -9.28 5.40
C ARG A 28 -4.10 -10.75 5.33
N THR A 29 -5.09 -11.63 5.19
CA THR A 29 -4.87 -13.08 5.10
C THR A 29 -4.21 -13.46 3.77
N SER A 30 -4.61 -12.82 2.67
CA SER A 30 -4.11 -13.14 1.33
C SER A 30 -2.73 -12.55 1.02
N LEU A 31 -2.45 -11.35 1.53
CA LEU A 31 -1.26 -10.54 1.21
C LEU A 31 -0.54 -10.10 2.52
N PRO A 32 -0.14 -11.04 3.39
CA PRO A 32 0.34 -10.72 4.74
C PRO A 32 1.58 -9.81 4.76
N TYR A 33 2.53 -10.00 3.84
CA TYR A 33 3.71 -9.13 3.72
C TYR A 33 3.34 -7.70 3.33
N ALA A 34 2.41 -7.54 2.38
CA ALA A 34 1.96 -6.21 1.97
C ALA A 34 1.24 -5.50 3.12
N TYR A 35 0.38 -6.23 3.84
CA TYR A 35 -0.30 -5.71 5.02
C TYR A 35 0.68 -5.30 6.11
N GLU A 36 1.71 -6.12 6.39
CA GLU A 36 2.74 -5.81 7.38
C GLU A 36 3.53 -4.55 7.02
N VAL A 37 3.96 -4.41 5.76
CA VAL A 37 4.65 -3.22 5.28
C VAL A 37 3.78 -1.98 5.47
N VAL A 38 2.51 -2.03 5.06
CA VAL A 38 1.58 -0.90 5.19
C VAL A 38 1.29 -0.59 6.66
N SER A 39 1.07 -1.60 7.49
CA SER A 39 0.84 -1.44 8.92
C SER A 39 2.03 -0.79 9.62
N ARG A 40 3.26 -1.16 9.24
CA ARG A 40 4.49 -0.56 9.78
C ARG A 40 4.59 0.91 9.39
N VAL A 41 4.52 1.25 8.10
CA VAL A 41 4.66 2.65 7.68
C VAL A 41 3.54 3.53 8.23
N ALA A 42 2.33 2.99 8.41
CA ALA A 42 1.24 3.71 9.09
C ALA A 42 1.54 3.92 10.58
N ALA A 43 2.07 2.91 11.28
CA ALA A 43 2.47 3.04 12.69
C ALA A 43 3.63 4.03 12.87
N ASP A 44 4.63 3.99 11.99
CA ASP A 44 5.77 4.91 11.98
C ASP A 44 5.28 6.35 11.75
N LEU A 45 4.33 6.56 10.84
CA LEU A 45 3.72 7.87 10.62
C LEU A 45 3.00 8.38 11.88
N HIS A 46 2.19 7.54 12.53
CA HIS A 46 1.41 7.97 13.70
C HIS A 46 2.26 8.20 14.95
N SER A 47 3.40 7.52 15.07
CA SER A 47 4.30 7.66 16.22
C SER A 47 5.41 8.70 16.01
N GLY A 48 5.70 9.05 14.76
CA GLY A 48 6.73 10.01 14.38
C GLY A 48 6.24 11.47 14.34
N THR A 49 7.17 12.36 14.00
CA THR A 49 6.92 13.79 13.77
C THR A 49 7.19 14.22 12.32
N GLU A 50 7.58 13.28 11.47
CA GLU A 50 7.89 13.51 10.06
C GLU A 50 6.61 13.75 9.23
N GLU A 51 6.74 14.40 8.08
CA GLU A 51 5.59 14.70 7.22
C GLU A 51 5.00 13.45 6.55
N TYR A 52 5.79 12.38 6.42
CA TYR A 52 5.38 11.06 5.96
C TYR A 52 6.35 9.99 6.49
N ALA A 53 5.94 8.71 6.45
CA ALA A 53 6.83 7.58 6.70
C ALA A 53 6.83 6.65 5.48
N ASP A 54 7.97 6.03 5.14
CA ASP A 54 8.09 5.15 3.99
C ASP A 54 8.88 3.87 4.24
N ASN A 55 8.59 2.86 3.41
CA ASN A 55 9.39 1.65 3.33
C ASN A 55 10.45 1.84 2.24
N VAL A 56 11.71 1.64 2.57
CA VAL A 56 12.82 1.60 1.59
C VAL A 56 13.53 0.25 1.56
N ILE A 57 13.01 -0.74 2.29
CA ILE A 57 13.59 -2.07 2.38
C ILE A 57 13.00 -2.93 1.26
N PRO A 58 13.84 -3.53 0.38
CA PRO A 58 13.35 -4.40 -0.67
C PRO A 58 12.74 -5.69 -0.09
N PRO A 59 11.77 -6.31 -0.77
CA PRO A 59 11.14 -7.53 -0.30
C PRO A 59 12.17 -8.67 -0.31
N PRO A 60 12.07 -9.62 0.63
CA PRO A 60 13.05 -10.70 0.75
C PRO A 60 13.02 -11.68 -0.43
N ASP A 61 11.88 -11.77 -1.14
CA ASP A 61 11.68 -12.64 -2.28
C ASP A 61 10.60 -12.13 -3.25
N GLU A 62 10.44 -12.87 -4.36
CA GLU A 62 9.45 -12.63 -5.41
C GLU A 62 8.00 -12.68 -4.93
N VAL A 63 7.71 -13.52 -3.94
CA VAL A 63 6.35 -13.70 -3.41
C VAL A 63 5.97 -12.45 -2.61
N ALA A 64 6.85 -12.01 -1.71
CA ALA A 64 6.70 -10.78 -0.94
C ALA A 64 6.59 -9.55 -1.86
N ARG A 65 7.42 -9.48 -2.91
CA ARG A 65 7.32 -8.41 -3.93
C ARG A 65 5.97 -8.45 -4.65
N GLY A 66 5.52 -9.64 -5.05
CA GLY A 66 4.23 -9.85 -5.69
C GLY A 66 3.05 -9.43 -4.82
N GLN A 67 3.11 -9.66 -3.51
CA GLN A 67 2.08 -9.22 -2.57
C GLN A 67 1.99 -7.68 -2.54
N LEU A 68 3.13 -7.01 -2.38
CA LEU A 68 3.18 -5.55 -2.27
C LEU A 68 2.72 -4.87 -3.56
N LEU A 69 3.20 -5.34 -4.71
CA LEU A 69 2.75 -4.87 -6.02
C LEU A 69 1.25 -5.10 -6.22
N ARG A 70 0.72 -6.26 -5.82
CA ARG A 70 -0.71 -6.57 -5.93
C ARG A 70 -1.58 -5.64 -5.09
N ALA A 71 -1.13 -5.31 -3.88
CA ALA A 71 -1.83 -4.40 -2.99
C ALA A 71 -1.82 -2.97 -3.54
N MET A 72 -0.67 -2.50 -4.01
CA MET A 72 -0.51 -1.11 -4.49
C MET A 72 -1.13 -0.88 -5.88
N ALA A 73 -1.20 -1.90 -6.73
CA ALA A 73 -1.75 -1.80 -8.08
C ALA A 73 -3.29 -1.78 -8.14
N SER A 74 -3.99 -2.08 -7.05
CA SER A 74 -5.45 -2.14 -7.02
C SER A 74 -6.03 -1.03 -6.17
N ASP A 75 -6.89 -0.22 -6.78
CA ASP A 75 -7.53 0.89 -6.10
C ASP A 75 -8.42 0.44 -4.93
N ALA A 76 -9.15 -0.67 -5.10
CA ALA A 76 -9.97 -1.22 -4.03
C ALA A 76 -9.11 -1.68 -2.84
N ILE A 77 -8.04 -2.47 -3.08
CA ILE A 77 -7.15 -2.95 -2.01
C ILE A 77 -6.45 -1.78 -1.33
N ARG A 78 -5.77 -0.93 -2.12
CA ARG A 78 -5.05 0.23 -1.59
C ARG A 78 -6.00 1.16 -0.83
N GLY A 79 -7.15 1.48 -1.40
CA GLY A 79 -8.15 2.35 -0.76
C GLY A 79 -8.73 1.75 0.51
N GLY A 80 -8.96 0.43 0.56
CA GLY A 80 -9.38 -0.27 1.78
C GLY A 80 -8.34 -0.18 2.89
N LEU A 81 -7.06 -0.38 2.56
CA LEU A 81 -5.95 -0.20 3.50
C LEU A 81 -5.81 1.25 3.97
N GLU A 82 -5.94 2.22 3.07
CA GLU A 82 -5.93 3.66 3.40
C GLU A 82 -7.01 4.01 4.43
N ARG A 83 -8.25 3.54 4.21
CA ARG A 83 -9.36 3.76 5.16
C ARG A 83 -9.16 3.03 6.48
N HIS A 84 -8.65 1.80 6.44
CA HIS A 84 -8.39 1.01 7.64
C HIS A 84 -7.34 1.66 8.55
N PHE A 85 -6.24 2.13 7.97
CA PHE A 85 -5.15 2.74 8.73
C PHE A 85 -5.30 4.26 8.91
N GLY A 86 -6.25 4.92 8.25
CA GLY A 86 -6.45 6.37 8.37
C GLY A 86 -5.34 7.20 7.71
N VAL A 87 -4.72 6.67 6.65
CA VAL A 87 -3.57 7.30 5.96
C VAL A 87 -3.82 7.39 4.45
N LYS A 88 -3.09 8.28 3.76
CA LYS A 88 -2.96 8.23 2.30
C LYS A 88 -1.71 7.44 1.94
N LEU A 89 -1.83 6.48 1.04
CA LEU A 89 -0.69 5.72 0.52
C LEU A 89 -0.22 6.28 -0.82
N ALA A 90 1.09 6.28 -1.03
CA ALA A 90 1.74 6.57 -2.29
C ALA A 90 2.84 5.55 -2.59
N PHE A 91 3.12 5.31 -3.88
CA PHE A 91 4.00 4.24 -4.33
C PHE A 91 4.89 4.70 -5.48
N GLN A 92 6.20 4.42 -5.43
CA GLN A 92 7.15 4.87 -6.46
C GLN A 92 7.85 3.73 -7.23
N ASN A 93 8.18 2.63 -6.57
CA ASN A 93 8.84 1.47 -7.19
C ASN A 93 8.37 0.20 -6.49
N CYS A 94 8.93 -0.97 -6.79
CA CYS A 94 8.44 -2.24 -6.26
C CYS A 94 8.41 -2.40 -4.73
N HIS A 95 9.04 -1.52 -3.95
CA HIS A 95 9.01 -1.59 -2.50
C HIS A 95 8.80 -0.27 -1.78
N ARG A 96 8.89 0.87 -2.49
CA ARG A 96 8.73 2.18 -1.87
C ARG A 96 7.28 2.60 -1.74
N VAL A 97 6.67 2.17 -0.64
CA VAL A 97 5.35 2.61 -0.16
C VAL A 97 5.54 3.67 0.92
N ALA A 98 4.85 4.79 0.78
CA ALA A 98 4.83 5.86 1.78
C ALA A 98 3.40 6.06 2.32
N ALA A 99 3.29 6.32 3.62
CA ALA A 99 2.08 6.72 4.30
C ALA A 99 2.14 8.21 4.66
N PHE A 100 1.08 8.94 4.33
CA PHE A 100 0.91 10.37 4.56
C PHE A 100 -0.31 10.63 5.45
N PRO A 101 -0.31 11.69 6.27
CA PRO A 101 -1.53 12.17 6.91
C PRO A 101 -2.57 12.54 5.84
N LEU A 102 -3.85 12.22 6.05
CA LEU A 102 -4.90 12.57 5.07
C LEU A 102 -4.96 14.08 4.77
N ALA A 103 -4.63 14.92 5.75
CA ALA A 103 -4.60 16.38 5.60
C ALA A 103 -3.46 16.90 4.71
N SER A 104 -2.42 16.09 4.42
CA SER A 104 -1.31 16.50 3.55
C SER A 104 -1.56 16.21 2.07
N VAL A 105 -2.67 15.56 1.72
CA VAL A 105 -3.06 15.28 0.34
C VAL A 105 -3.26 16.59 -0.42
N GLY A 106 -2.56 16.73 -1.56
CA GLY A 106 -2.51 17.97 -2.34
C GLY A 106 -1.50 19.01 -1.83
N GLY A 107 -0.88 18.77 -0.67
CA GLY A 107 0.21 19.59 -0.14
C GLY A 107 1.53 19.42 -0.92
N ASN A 108 2.51 20.26 -0.62
CA ASN A 108 3.78 20.29 -1.34
C ASN A 108 4.55 18.97 -1.24
N THR A 109 4.64 18.38 -0.06
CA THR A 109 5.41 17.15 0.17
C THR A 109 4.78 15.94 -0.51
N TYR A 110 3.47 15.77 -0.37
CA TYR A 110 2.72 14.74 -1.09
C TYR A 110 2.86 14.90 -2.62
N SER A 111 2.65 16.11 -3.13
CA SER A 111 2.74 16.40 -4.57
C SER A 111 4.15 16.19 -5.11
N THR A 112 5.18 16.51 -4.32
CA THR A 112 6.58 16.26 -4.68
C THR A 112 6.85 14.77 -4.75
N PHE A 113 6.40 13.99 -3.76
CA PHE A 113 6.61 12.53 -3.72
C PHE A 113 6.03 11.82 -4.94
N ILE A 114 4.81 12.19 -5.36
CA ILE A 114 4.16 11.56 -6.52
C ILE A 114 4.54 12.16 -7.88
N SER A 115 5.46 13.13 -7.90
CA SER A 115 5.82 13.86 -9.12
C SER A 115 6.63 13.01 -10.11
N THR A 116 6.53 13.35 -11.39
CA THR A 116 7.37 12.78 -12.45
C THR A 116 8.86 12.98 -12.17
N ARG A 117 9.24 14.13 -11.60
CA ARG A 117 10.62 14.41 -11.19
C ARG A 117 11.08 13.46 -10.10
N ALA A 118 10.29 13.27 -9.04
CA ALA A 118 10.63 12.34 -7.95
C ALA A 118 10.72 10.91 -8.46
N GLN A 119 9.84 10.50 -9.38
CA GLN A 119 9.91 9.20 -10.02
C GLN A 119 11.24 8.98 -10.76
N LEU A 120 11.71 9.96 -11.53
CA LEU A 120 12.99 9.88 -12.24
C LEU A 120 14.19 9.86 -11.28
N LEU A 121 14.13 10.65 -10.20
CA LEU A 121 15.17 10.66 -9.16
C LEU A 121 15.21 9.36 -8.33
N ASN A 122 14.14 8.56 -8.40
CA ASN A 122 14.05 7.24 -7.78
C ASN A 122 14.53 6.09 -8.72
N GLN A 123 15.25 6.40 -9.80
CA GLN A 123 15.79 5.43 -10.77
C GLN A 123 17.33 5.46 -10.86
N SER A 124 17.88 4.42 -11.50
CA SER A 124 19.25 4.40 -12.01
C SER A 124 19.29 4.58 -13.53
N PRO A 125 20.42 5.00 -14.12
CA PRO A 125 20.60 5.04 -15.58
C PRO A 125 20.46 3.66 -16.25
N GLU A 126 20.77 2.58 -15.54
CA GLU A 126 20.61 1.22 -16.04
C GLU A 126 19.20 0.69 -15.78
N LEU A 127 18.68 -0.12 -16.72
CA LEU A 127 17.47 -0.90 -16.51
C LEU A 127 17.75 -2.00 -15.48
N ARG A 128 17.05 -1.95 -14.34
CA ARG A 128 17.22 -2.91 -13.24
C ARG A 128 15.91 -3.59 -12.94
N ASN A 129 15.97 -4.90 -12.68
CA ASN A 129 14.94 -5.54 -11.91
C ASN A 129 15.23 -5.21 -10.45
N CYS A 130 14.35 -4.43 -9.84
CA CYS A 130 14.26 -4.50 -8.39
C CYS A 130 13.60 -5.84 -7.98
#